data_AF-A0A3N2P509-F1
#
_entry.id   AF-A0A3N2P509-F1
#
_cell.length_a   1.000
_cell.length_b   1.000
_cell.length_c   1.000
_cell.angle_alpha   90.00
_cell.angle_beta   90.00
_cell.angle_gamma   90.00
#
_symmetry.space_group_name_H-M   'P 1'
#
loop_
_entity.id
_entity.type
_entity.pdbx_description
1 polymer ?
#
loop_
_entity_poly.entity_id
_entity_poly.type
_entity_poly.pdbx_seq_one_letter_code
_entity_poly.pdbx_strand_id
1 'polypeptide(L)'
;MGRSVSVVVQSRGNTVSLNEVKRTIQDGNQNARSAKTILEQVDAEIAAVKELAQVTIHDSQDEDAQAGIKILEGFSREIELTNRRIDAAIEHANTYLGTIG
;
A
#
# COMPACT_ATOMS: atom_id res chain seq x y z
N MET A 1 23.56 -12.28 35.11
CA MET A 1 24.05 -11.25 34.16
C MET A 1 23.99 -11.83 32.75
N GLY A 2 22.87 -11.65 32.04
CA GLY A 2 22.73 -12.06 30.65
C GLY A 2 23.31 -10.96 29.75
N ARG A 3 24.37 -11.27 28.98
CA ARG A 3 24.95 -10.32 28.03
C ARG A 3 23.99 -10.19 26.85
N SER A 4 23.31 -9.06 26.71
CA SER A 4 22.64 -8.69 25.46
C SER A 4 23.70 -8.60 24.36
N VAL A 5 23.66 -9.53 23.42
CA VAL A 5 24.51 -9.50 22.24
C VAL A 5 23.89 -8.52 21.24
N SER A 6 24.42 -7.30 21.18
CA SER A 6 24.10 -6.37 20.11
C SER A 6 24.79 -6.85 18.83
N VAL A 7 24.04 -7.51 17.95
CA VAL A 7 24.52 -7.85 16.60
C VAL A 7 24.52 -6.55 15.78
N VAL A 8 25.71 -6.00 15.54
CA VAL A 8 25.92 -4.82 14.71
C VAL A 8 26.18 -5.29 13.28
N VAL A 9 25.27 -4.99 12.36
CA VAL A 9 25.46 -5.27 10.93
C VAL A 9 26.23 -4.10 10.32
N GLN A 10 27.52 -4.28 10.02
CA GLN A 10 28.33 -3.25 9.38
C GLN A 10 28.02 -3.17 7.87
N SER A 11 27.24 -2.17 7.46
CA SER A 11 27.20 -1.73 6.07
C SER A 11 27.77 -0.30 6.00
N ARG A 12 28.91 -0.16 5.32
CA ARG A 12 29.63 1.07 4.95
C ARG A 12 29.24 2.34 5.75
N GLY A 13 29.89 2.53 6.90
CA GLY A 13 30.01 3.83 7.56
C GLY A 13 28.91 4.25 8.53
N ASN A 14 27.82 3.49 8.67
CA ASN A 14 26.79 3.77 9.67
C ASN A 14 26.42 2.48 10.43
N THR A 15 26.73 2.40 11.73
CA THR A 15 26.36 1.26 12.57
C THR A 15 24.88 1.34 12.92
N VAL A 16 24.03 0.75 12.07
CA VAL A 16 22.61 0.55 12.38
C VAL A 16 22.49 -0.66 13.31
N SER A 17 21.84 -0.47 14.46
CA SER A 17 21.61 -1.59 15.39
C SER A 17 20.50 -2.50 14.88
N LEU A 18 20.53 -3.79 15.23
CA LEU A 18 19.42 -4.71 14.90
C LEU A 18 18.05 -4.19 15.38
N ASN A 19 18.01 -3.52 16.54
CA ASN A 19 16.80 -2.90 17.07
C ASN A 19 16.31 -1.73 16.21
N GLU A 20 17.24 -0.96 15.63
CA GLU A 20 16.91 0.13 14.73
C GLU A 20 16.32 -0.39 13.41
N VAL A 21 16.90 -1.46 12.84
CA VAL A 21 16.32 -2.15 11.68
C VAL A 21 14.89 -2.60 11.95
N LYS A 22 14.65 -3.27 13.09
CA LYS A 22 13.31 -3.73 13.48
C LYS A 22 12.32 -2.58 13.58
N ARG A 23 12.73 -1.49 14.25
CA ARG A 23 11.90 -0.30 14.40
C ARG A 23 11.57 0.33 13.06
N THR A 24 12.55 0.50 12.18
CA THR A 24 12.32 1.06 10.83
C THR A 24 11.33 0.22 10.03
N ILE A 25 11.40 -1.11 10.12
CA ILE A 25 10.44 -1.99 9.44
C ILE A 25 9.04 -1.85 10.05
N GLN A 26 8.91 -1.77 11.37
CA GLN A 26 7.63 -1.56 12.04
C GLN A 26 7.00 -0.22 11.66
N ASP A 27 7.79 0.86 11.65
CA ASP A 27 7.35 2.20 11.22
C ASP A 27 6.94 2.17 9.74
N GLY A 28 7.71 1.48 8.89
CA GLY A 28 7.38 1.26 7.48
C GLY A 28 6.05 0.51 7.29
N ASN A 29 5.81 -0.55 8.07
CA ASN A 29 4.55 -1.30 8.04
C ASN A 29 3.38 -0.44 8.51
N GLN A 30 3.56 0.42 9.52
CA GLN A 30 2.53 1.35 9.95
C GLN A 30 2.19 2.37 8.86
N ASN A 31 3.19 2.94 8.19
CA ASN A 31 3.00 3.85 7.08
C ASN A 31 2.29 3.18 5.90
N ALA A 32 2.63 1.93 5.59
CA ALA A 32 1.99 1.15 4.54
C ALA A 32 0.50 0.90 4.84
N ARG A 33 0.15 0.61 6.10
CA ARG A 33 -1.26 0.51 6.54
C ARG A 33 -2.00 1.84 6.40
N SER A 34 -1.39 2.95 6.80
CA SER A 34 -1.98 4.29 6.63
C SER A 34 -2.20 4.62 5.15
N ALA A 35 -1.24 4.27 4.27
CA ALA A 35 -1.39 4.44 2.83
C ALA A 35 -2.56 3.62 2.27
N LYS A 36 -2.75 2.38 2.74
CA LYS A 36 -3.90 1.54 2.38
C LYS A 36 -5.23 2.19 2.77
N THR A 37 -5.34 2.74 3.98
CA THR A 37 -6.56 3.47 4.40
C THR A 37 -6.86 4.68 3.52
N ILE A 38 -5.84 5.42 3.08
CA ILE A 38 -6.02 6.53 2.13
C ILE A 38 -6.54 5.99 0.79
N LEU A 39 -5.95 4.91 0.27
CA LEU A 39 -6.38 4.29 -0.98
C LEU A 39 -7.83 3.76 -0.91
N GLU A 40 -8.24 3.20 0.22
CA GLU A 40 -9.62 2.76 0.46
C GLU A 40 -10.61 3.94 0.43
N GLN A 41 -10.23 5.10 0.96
CA GLN A 41 -11.04 6.32 0.88
C GLN A 41 -11.17 6.82 -0.56
N VAL A 42 -10.06 6.85 -1.31
CA VAL A 42 -10.06 7.25 -2.73
C VAL A 42 -10.91 6.28 -3.57
N ASP A 43 -10.85 4.97 -3.30
CA ASP A 43 -11.68 3.99 -4.01
C ASP A 43 -13.17 4.22 -3.76
N ALA A 44 -13.57 4.57 -2.53
CA ALA A 44 -14.95 4.90 -2.20
C ALA A 44 -15.44 6.15 -2.96
N GLU A 45 -14.60 7.19 -3.07
CA GLU A 45 -14.93 8.39 -3.86
C GLU A 45 -15.09 8.05 -5.34
N ILE A 46 -14.24 7.20 -5.90
CA ILE A 46 -14.33 6.81 -7.31
C ILE A 46 -15.54 5.92 -7.55
N ALA A 47 -15.89 5.03 -6.62
CA ALA A 47 -17.12 4.26 -6.72
C ALA A 47 -18.35 5.18 -6.83
N ALA A 48 -18.41 6.26 -6.04
CA ALA A 48 -19.47 7.26 -6.13
C ALA A 48 -19.47 8.01 -7.48
N VAL A 49 -18.29 8.38 -7.99
CA VAL A 49 -18.16 9.01 -9.33
C VAL A 49 -18.58 8.05 -10.44
N LYS A 50 -18.21 6.77 -10.35
CA LYS A 50 -18.62 5.74 -11.31
C LYS A 50 -20.12 5.52 -11.30
N GLU A 51 -20.74 5.47 -10.13
CA GLU A 51 -22.19 5.37 -10.01
C GLU A 51 -22.88 6.58 -10.64
N LEU A 52 -22.41 7.79 -10.31
CA LEU A 52 -22.93 9.03 -10.90
C LEU A 52 -22.76 9.05 -12.43
N ALA A 53 -21.59 8.65 -12.93
CA ALA A 53 -21.35 8.56 -14.37
C ALA A 53 -22.30 7.54 -15.00
N GLN A 54 -22.39 6.34 -14.45
CA GLN A 54 -23.28 5.30 -14.96
C GLN A 54 -24.73 5.77 -15.04
N VAL A 55 -25.29 6.43 -14.02
CA VAL A 55 -26.67 6.93 -14.09
C VAL A 55 -26.84 8.10 -15.07
N THR A 56 -25.78 8.88 -15.33
CA THR A 56 -25.83 10.08 -16.18
C THR A 56 -25.70 9.76 -17.67
N ILE A 57 -24.83 8.80 -18.02
CA ILE A 57 -24.48 8.47 -19.41
C ILE A 57 -24.85 7.04 -19.81
N HIS A 58 -25.71 6.38 -19.02
CA HIS A 58 -26.11 4.97 -19.20
C HIS A 58 -26.63 4.62 -20.61
N ASP A 59 -27.38 5.52 -21.23
CA ASP A 59 -27.91 5.36 -22.61
C ASP A 59 -27.08 6.09 -23.66
N SER A 60 -25.97 6.71 -23.25
CA SER A 60 -25.16 7.51 -24.15
C SER A 60 -24.39 6.62 -25.11
N GLN A 61 -24.60 6.85 -26.41
CA GLN A 61 -23.74 6.33 -27.48
C GLN A 61 -22.52 7.21 -27.75
N ASP A 62 -22.32 8.26 -26.95
CA ASP A 62 -21.17 9.14 -27.04
C ASP A 62 -19.89 8.37 -26.65
N GLU A 63 -18.94 8.30 -27.59
CA GLU A 63 -17.70 7.55 -27.42
C GLU A 63 -16.81 8.12 -26.31
N ASP A 64 -16.82 9.44 -26.11
CA ASP A 64 -16.05 10.10 -25.05
C ASP A 64 -16.62 9.77 -23.67
N ALA A 65 -17.94 9.72 -23.54
CA ALA A 65 -18.63 9.28 -22.33
C ALA A 65 -18.25 7.84 -21.95
N GLN A 66 -18.27 6.92 -22.93
CA GLN A 66 -17.86 5.52 -22.73
C GLN A 66 -16.36 5.39 -22.40
N ALA A 67 -15.51 6.22 -23.00
CA ALA A 67 -14.08 6.27 -22.67
C ALA A 67 -13.85 6.74 -21.21
N GLY A 68 -14.63 7.71 -20.74
CA GLY A 68 -14.60 8.18 -19.35
C GLY A 68 -14.87 7.07 -18.33
N ILE A 69 -15.88 6.22 -18.56
CA ILE A 69 -16.19 5.07 -17.69
C ILE A 69 -15.00 4.12 -17.60
N LYS A 70 -14.40 3.77 -18.75
CA LYS A 70 -13.24 2.87 -18.79
C LYS A 70 -12.02 3.43 -18.05
N ILE A 71 -11.83 4.75 -18.08
CA ILE A 71 -10.76 5.41 -17.31
C ILE A 71 -11.00 5.22 -15.80
N LEU A 72 -12.24 5.40 -15.34
CA LEU A 72 -12.59 5.21 -13.93
C LEU A 72 -12.44 3.74 -13.49
N GLU A 73 -12.81 2.78 -14.35
CA GLU A 73 -12.57 1.36 -14.10
C GLU A 73 -11.08 1.03 -14.01
N GLY A 74 -10.27 1.59 -14.91
CA GLY A 74 -8.82 1.47 -14.88
C GLY A 74 -8.23 2.03 -13.58
N PHE A 75 -8.73 3.18 -13.11
CA PHE A 75 -8.31 3.76 -11.84
C PHE A 75 -8.59 2.83 -10.66
N SER A 76 -9.85 2.37 -10.48
CA SER A 76 -10.20 1.46 -9.38
C SER A 76 -9.33 0.20 -9.39
N ARG A 77 -9.03 -0.35 -10.58
CA ARG A 77 -8.16 -1.51 -10.73
C ARG A 77 -6.73 -1.24 -10.24
N GLU A 78 -6.16 -0.07 -10.54
CA GLU A 78 -4.82 0.28 -10.07
C GLU A 78 -4.77 0.47 -8.55
N ILE A 79 -5.83 1.01 -7.93
CA ILE A 79 -5.94 1.04 -6.46
C ILE A 79 -5.93 -0.38 -5.89
N GLU A 80 -6.77 -1.28 -6.43
CA GLU A 80 -6.85 -2.67 -5.98
C GLU A 80 -5.49 -3.38 -6.06
N LEU A 81 -4.79 -3.23 -7.20
CA LEU A 81 -3.46 -3.78 -7.40
C LEU A 81 -2.44 -3.20 -6.41
N THR A 82 -2.53 -1.92 -6.12
CA THR A 82 -1.65 -1.25 -5.16
C THR A 82 -1.90 -1.74 -3.73
N ASN A 83 -3.16 -1.90 -3.32
CA ASN A 83 -3.52 -2.46 -2.02
C ASN A 83 -2.97 -3.89 -1.84
N ARG A 84 -3.08 -4.73 -2.87
CA ARG A 84 -2.49 -6.09 -2.85
C ARG A 84 -0.96 -6.07 -2.70
N ARG A 85 -0.28 -5.13 -3.37
CA ARG A 85 1.18 -4.98 -3.25
C ARG A 85 1.59 -4.50 -1.87
N ILE A 86 0.81 -3.61 -1.26
CA ILE A 86 1.02 -3.16 0.12
C ILE A 86 0.90 -4.34 1.09
N ASP A 87 -0.15 -5.15 0.95
CA ASP A 87 -0.35 -6.32 1.82
C ASP A 87 0.82 -7.31 1.70
N ALA A 88 1.27 -7.62 0.48
CA ALA A 88 2.42 -8.49 0.25
C ALA A 88 3.73 -7.90 0.82
N ALA A 89 3.93 -6.59 0.72
CA ALA A 89 5.11 -5.93 1.29
C ALA A 89 5.12 -6.04 2.82
N ILE A 90 3.98 -5.84 3.47
CA ILE A 90 3.82 -5.99 4.92
C ILE A 90 4.07 -7.45 5.33
N GLU A 91 3.56 -8.41 4.58
CA GLU A 91 3.77 -9.84 4.85
C GLU A 91 5.25 -10.23 4.79
N HIS A 92 5.95 -9.81 3.73
CA HIS A 92 7.40 -10.03 3.61
C HIS A 92 8.19 -9.35 4.73
N ALA A 93 7.85 -8.12 5.07
CA ALA A 93 8.46 -7.38 6.18
C ALA A 93 8.26 -8.10 7.53
N ASN A 94 7.05 -8.59 7.81
CA ASN A 94 6.76 -9.36 9.03
C ASN A 94 7.48 -10.71 9.06
N THR A 95 7.59 -11.39 7.91
CA THR A 95 8.35 -12.64 7.77
C THR A 95 9.83 -12.41 8.08
N TYR A 96 10.39 -11.31 7.58
CA TYR A 96 11.75 -10.91 7.88
C TYR A 96 11.93 -10.62 9.38
N LEU A 97 11.04 -9.82 10.00
CA LEU A 97 11.06 -9.57 11.44
C LEU A 97 11.03 -10.87 12.26
N GLY A 98 10.16 -11.82 11.91
CA GLY A 98 10.09 -13.12 12.57
C GLY A 98 11.39 -13.94 12.45
N THR A 99 12.15 -13.73 11.36
CA THR A 99 13.45 -14.39 11.15
C THR A 99 14.56 -13.79 12.02
N ILE A 100 14.51 -12.48 12.30
CA ILE A 100 15.56 -11.77 13.06
C ILE A 100 15.23 -11.59 14.56
N GLY A 101 14.09 -12.14 15.01
CA GLY A 101 13.61 -12.13 16.40
C GLY A 101 13.36 -10.73 16.93
#